data_AF-A0A7Z9WSY0-F1
#
_entry.id   AF-A0A7Z9WSY0-F1
#
_cell.length_a   1.000
_cell.length_b   1.000
_cell.length_c   1.000
_cell.angle_alpha   90.00
_cell.angle_beta   90.00
_cell.angle_gamma   90.00
#
_symmetry.space_group_name_H-M   'P 1'
#
loop_
_entity.id
_entity.type
_entity.pdbx_description
1 polymer ?
#
loop_
_entity_poly.entity_id
_entity_poly.type
_entity_poly.pdbx_seq_one_letter_code
_entity_poly.pdbx_strand_id
1 'polypeptide(L)'
;MKFTEHKDPTVNMIRRIEADAIWVNDTPMRNSFYMTAHHLHPDWSAACTDHLTQTHLDTLLKLQPEVIILGTGARQHFLAPALQAYVQQQGVGLEVMSNDAACRTWNVLTTEERAVVLAIIFANQA
;
A
#
# COMPACT_ATOMS: atom_id res chain seq x y z
N MET A 1 -9.31 33.55 -3.27
CA MET A 1 -8.15 32.95 -2.59
C MET A 1 -7.65 31.80 -3.46
N LYS A 2 -6.44 31.87 -4.00
CA LYS A 2 -5.84 30.80 -4.80
C LYS A 2 -5.09 29.88 -3.84
N PHE A 3 -5.72 28.80 -3.40
CA PHE A 3 -5.00 27.69 -2.76
C PHE A 3 -4.17 27.04 -3.86
N THR A 4 -2.89 27.40 -3.93
CA THR A 4 -1.96 26.69 -4.81
C THR A 4 -1.50 25.49 -4.00
N GLU A 5 -2.14 24.35 -4.19
CA GLU A 5 -1.71 23.08 -3.62
C GLU A 5 -0.33 22.76 -4.21
N HIS A 6 0.72 23.08 -3.47
CA HIS A 6 2.09 22.79 -3.86
C HIS A 6 2.33 21.30 -3.57
N LYS A 7 1.82 20.42 -4.45
CA LYS A 7 2.14 18.99 -4.37
C LYS A 7 3.61 18.84 -4.69
N ASP A 8 4.38 18.34 -3.73
CA ASP A 8 5.75 17.94 -3.97
C ASP A 8 5.77 16.90 -5.12
N PRO A 9 6.41 17.21 -6.26
CA PRO A 9 6.42 16.31 -7.41
C PRO A 9 7.20 15.02 -7.14
N THR A 10 7.94 14.95 -6.04
CA THR A 10 8.73 13.77 -5.64
C THR A 10 7.92 12.74 -4.86
N VAL A 11 6.65 13.03 -4.55
CA VAL A 11 5.77 12.10 -3.83
C VAL A 11 5.04 11.18 -4.80
N ASN A 12 5.06 9.88 -4.51
CA ASN A 12 4.29 8.87 -5.20
C ASN A 12 2.79 9.09 -4.95
N MET A 13 2.06 9.48 -5.99
CA MET A 13 0.62 9.71 -5.91
C MET A 13 -0.13 8.69 -6.75
N ILE A 14 -1.27 8.20 -6.25
CA ILE A 14 -2.18 7.42 -7.08
C ILE A 14 -2.96 8.38 -7.98
N ARG A 15 -2.77 8.27 -9.29
CA ARG A 15 -3.41 9.13 -10.31
C ARG A 15 -4.70 8.53 -10.86
N ARG A 16 -4.73 7.21 -11.01
CA ARG A 16 -5.88 6.49 -11.57
C ARG A 16 -5.92 5.06 -11.06
N ILE A 17 -7.13 4.55 -10.90
CA ILE A 17 -7.41 3.16 -10.56
C ILE A 17 -8.30 2.61 -11.66
N GLU A 18 -7.84 1.54 -12.31
CA GLU A 18 -8.54 0.80 -13.35
C GLU A 18 -8.78 -0.64 -12.85
N ALA A 19 -9.50 -1.45 -13.63
CA ALA A 19 -9.83 -2.82 -13.21
C ALA A 19 -8.60 -3.74 -13.08
N ASP A 20 -7.58 -3.49 -13.88
CA ASP A 20 -6.38 -4.32 -14.05
C ASP A 20 -5.07 -3.54 -13.81
N ALA A 21 -5.16 -2.27 -13.44
CA ALA A 21 -4.00 -1.43 -13.22
C ALA A 21 -4.25 -0.32 -12.18
N ILE A 22 -3.21 0.00 -11.42
CA ILE A 22 -3.16 1.19 -10.57
C ILE A 22 -2.02 2.08 -11.06
N TRP A 23 -2.33 3.33 -11.41
CA TRP A 23 -1.37 4.28 -11.92
C TRP A 23 -0.74 5.05 -10.77
N VAL A 24 0.54 4.78 -10.54
CA VAL A 24 1.39 5.50 -9.58
C VAL A 24 2.15 6.55 -10.37
N ASN A 25 1.82 7.82 -10.17
CA ASN A 25 2.26 8.90 -11.05
C ASN A 25 1.94 8.52 -12.52
N ASP A 26 2.95 8.39 -13.37
CA ASP A 26 2.80 8.02 -14.79
C ASP A 26 3.10 6.53 -15.06
N THR A 27 3.31 5.73 -14.02
CA THR A 27 3.70 4.32 -14.13
C THR A 27 2.52 3.40 -13.77
N PRO A 28 2.03 2.56 -14.71
CA PRO A 28 0.96 1.61 -14.45
C PRO A 28 1.49 0.37 -13.73
N MET A 29 0.93 0.08 -12.55
CA MET A 29 1.20 -1.14 -11.78
C MET A 29 0.11 -2.18 -12.03
N ARG A 30 0.55 -3.37 -12.44
CA ARG A 30 -0.32 -4.51 -12.77
C ARG A 30 -0.04 -5.75 -11.90
N ASN A 31 1.05 -5.71 -11.15
CA ASN A 31 1.46 -6.72 -10.20
C ASN A 31 1.40 -6.14 -8.78
N SER A 32 1.45 -7.00 -7.78
CA SER A 32 1.57 -6.58 -6.39
C SER A 32 2.81 -5.72 -6.19
N PHE A 33 2.65 -4.62 -5.47
CA PHE A 33 3.71 -3.64 -5.23
C PHE A 33 3.57 -3.05 -3.83
N TYR A 34 4.61 -2.38 -3.37
CA TYR A 34 4.49 -1.47 -2.23
C TYR A 34 5.23 -0.17 -2.50
N MET A 35 4.91 0.87 -1.75
CA MET A 35 5.59 2.16 -1.86
C MET A 35 5.63 2.90 -0.53
N THR A 36 6.65 3.75 -0.42
CA THR A 36 6.71 4.87 0.51
C THR A 36 6.39 6.16 -0.27
N ALA A 37 6.39 7.30 0.44
CA ALA A 37 6.15 8.59 -0.18
C ALA A 37 7.10 8.84 -1.36
N HIS A 38 8.36 8.38 -1.28
CA HIS A 38 9.38 8.71 -2.28
C HIS A 38 9.94 7.51 -3.03
N HIS A 39 9.60 6.27 -2.64
CA HIS A 39 10.12 5.06 -3.28
C HIS A 39 9.00 4.10 -3.66
N LEU A 40 8.97 3.72 -4.94
CA LEU A 40 8.08 2.69 -5.48
C LEU A 40 8.86 1.38 -5.63
N HIS A 41 8.30 0.29 -5.12
CA HIS A 41 8.85 -1.06 -5.23
C HIS A 41 7.87 -1.95 -6.02
N PRO A 42 8.05 -2.07 -7.35
CA PRO A 42 7.08 -2.73 -8.23
C PRO A 42 7.09 -4.27 -8.14
N ASP A 43 8.17 -4.86 -7.60
CA ASP A 43 8.41 -6.30 -7.61
C ASP A 43 8.15 -6.94 -6.23
N TRP A 44 6.95 -6.73 -5.67
CA TRP A 44 6.60 -7.35 -4.40
C TRP A 44 6.07 -8.77 -4.59
N SER A 45 6.65 -9.74 -3.89
CA SER A 45 6.38 -11.18 -4.11
C SER A 45 5.01 -11.66 -3.60
N ALA A 46 4.21 -10.82 -2.95
CA ALA A 46 2.92 -11.20 -2.40
C ALA A 46 1.86 -11.35 -3.51
N ALA A 47 1.72 -12.55 -4.08
CA ALA A 47 0.84 -12.82 -5.22
C ALA A 47 -0.66 -12.89 -4.89
N CYS A 48 -1.02 -13.23 -3.65
CA CYS A 48 -2.40 -13.23 -3.17
C CYS A 48 -2.46 -13.10 -1.65
N THR A 49 -3.61 -12.64 -1.14
CA THR A 49 -3.80 -12.44 0.30
C THR A 49 -3.75 -13.75 1.09
N ASP A 50 -4.23 -14.85 0.52
CA ASP A 50 -4.25 -16.17 1.18
C ASP A 50 -2.86 -16.75 1.41
N HIS A 51 -1.88 -16.35 0.59
CA HIS A 51 -0.47 -16.72 0.73
C HIS A 51 0.39 -15.59 1.32
N LEU A 52 -0.22 -14.61 1.98
CA LEU A 52 0.53 -13.61 2.73
C LEU A 52 1.23 -14.28 3.93
N THR A 53 2.50 -13.97 4.13
CA THR A 53 3.34 -14.59 5.17
C THR A 53 4.03 -13.50 5.97
N GLN A 54 4.65 -13.88 7.10
CA GLN A 54 5.47 -12.95 7.88
C GLN A 54 6.61 -12.37 7.04
N THR A 55 7.25 -13.15 6.16
CA THR A 55 8.34 -12.67 5.29
C THR A 55 7.88 -11.55 4.35
N HIS A 56 6.64 -11.60 3.87
CA HIS A 56 6.06 -10.50 3.09
C HIS A 56 5.92 -9.23 3.93
N LEU A 57 5.49 -9.37 5.19
CA LEU A 57 5.35 -8.25 6.13
C LEU A 57 6.70 -7.71 6.61
N ASP A 58 7.69 -8.57 6.83
CA ASP A 58 9.07 -8.20 7.18
C ASP A 58 9.65 -7.22 6.16
N THR A 59 9.33 -7.43 4.87
CA THR A 59 9.80 -6.55 3.79
C THR A 59 9.27 -5.12 3.97
N LEU A 60 8.02 -4.97 4.42
CA LEU A 60 7.41 -3.68 4.70
C LEU A 60 7.92 -3.10 6.02
N LEU A 61 8.03 -3.93 7.06
CA LEU A 61 8.46 -3.53 8.40
C LEU A 61 9.92 -3.03 8.44
N LYS A 62 10.79 -3.53 7.55
CA LYS A 62 12.17 -3.02 7.38
C LYS A 62 12.23 -1.53 7.00
N LEU A 63 11.15 -0.99 6.43
CA LEU A 63 11.03 0.44 6.12
C LEU A 63 10.69 1.29 7.36
N GLN A 64 10.45 0.64 8.51
CA GLN A 64 10.08 1.26 9.78
C GLN A 64 8.86 2.21 9.68
N PRO A 65 7.73 1.76 9.09
CA PRO A 65 6.54 2.60 9.00
C PRO A 65 5.85 2.77 10.37
N GLU A 66 5.17 3.88 10.57
CA GLU A 66 4.15 4.03 11.61
C GLU A 66 2.88 3.25 11.26
N VAL A 67 2.51 3.25 9.97
CA VAL A 67 1.28 2.63 9.46
C VAL A 67 1.53 1.92 8.13
N ILE A 68 1.01 0.70 8.02
CA ILE A 68 0.91 -0.05 6.77
C ILE A 68 -0.56 -0.03 6.33
N ILE A 69 -0.81 0.50 5.14
CA ILE A 69 -2.09 0.35 4.43
C ILE A 69 -1.93 -0.84 3.48
N LEU A 70 -2.67 -1.92 3.74
CA LEU A 70 -2.68 -3.10 2.90
C LEU A 70 -3.98 -3.18 2.07
N GLY A 71 -3.84 -3.02 0.76
CA GLY A 71 -4.88 -3.33 -0.22
C GLY A 71 -4.86 -4.80 -0.61
N THR A 72 -6.00 -5.47 -0.48
CA THR A 72 -6.15 -6.93 -0.70
C THR A 72 -6.91 -7.29 -1.97
N GLY A 73 -6.86 -6.44 -3.00
CA GLY A 73 -7.60 -6.62 -4.26
C GLY A 73 -8.92 -5.85 -4.31
N ALA A 74 -9.87 -6.34 -5.11
CA ALA A 74 -11.18 -5.68 -5.32
C ALA A 74 -12.07 -5.64 -4.07
N ARG A 75 -11.77 -6.47 -3.06
CA ARG A 75 -12.47 -6.53 -1.78
C ARG A 75 -11.46 -6.62 -0.65
N GLN A 76 -11.87 -6.12 0.51
CA GLN A 76 -11.15 -6.35 1.75
C GLN A 76 -11.18 -7.85 2.09
N HIS A 77 -10.02 -8.41 2.36
CA HIS A 77 -9.85 -9.77 2.88
C HIS A 77 -9.23 -9.68 4.27
N PHE A 78 -9.79 -10.43 5.22
CA PHE A 78 -9.25 -10.46 6.57
C PHE A 78 -7.98 -11.29 6.61
N LEU A 79 -6.91 -10.71 7.16
CA LEU A 79 -5.67 -11.44 7.38
C LEU A 79 -5.82 -12.41 8.55
N ALA A 80 -5.02 -13.48 8.52
CA ALA A 80 -4.88 -14.37 9.66
C ALA A 80 -4.56 -13.57 10.95
N PRO A 81 -5.23 -13.83 12.09
CA PRO A 81 -5.01 -13.08 13.33
C PRO A 81 -3.55 -13.03 13.78
N ALA A 82 -2.80 -14.11 13.51
CA ALA A 82 -1.37 -14.18 13.82
C ALA A 82 -0.54 -13.13 13.05
N LEU A 83 -0.89 -12.81 11.80
CA LEU A 83 -0.21 -11.78 11.02
C LEU A 83 -0.53 -10.37 11.53
N GLN A 84 -1.80 -10.13 11.91
CA GLN A 84 -2.19 -8.85 12.50
C GLN A 84 -1.47 -8.60 13.83
N ALA A 85 -1.47 -9.61 14.72
CA ALA A 85 -0.76 -9.56 15.98
C ALA A 85 0.76 -9.38 15.79
N TYR A 86 1.34 -10.02 14.77
CA TYR A 86 2.75 -9.88 14.45
C TYR A 86 3.14 -8.43 14.11
N VAL A 87 2.37 -7.74 13.26
CA VAL A 87 2.61 -6.33 12.93
C VAL A 87 2.39 -5.44 14.15
N GLN A 88 1.32 -5.70 14.92
CA GLN A 88 1.02 -4.94 16.13
C GLN A 88 2.15 -5.04 17.17
N GLN A 89 2.78 -6.21 17.32
CA GLN A 89 3.92 -6.42 18.22
C GLN A 89 5.15 -5.59 17.84
N GLN A 90 5.26 -5.16 16.57
CA GLN A 90 6.30 -4.23 16.12
C GLN A 90 5.94 -2.76 16.39
N GLY A 91 4.79 -2.49 17.00
CA GLY A 91 4.31 -1.13 17.26
C GLY A 91 3.77 -0.41 16.03
N VAL A 92 3.51 -1.14 14.94
CA VAL A 92 3.06 -0.59 13.65
C VAL A 92 1.55 -0.78 13.50
N GLY A 93 0.85 0.28 13.07
CA GLY A 93 -0.56 0.20 12.71
C GLY A 93 -0.76 -0.56 11.40
N LEU A 94 -1.73 -1.48 11.34
CA LEU A 94 -2.06 -2.23 10.13
C LEU A 94 -3.52 -2.00 9.74
N GLU A 95 -3.73 -1.35 8.61
CA GLU A 95 -5.05 -1.06 8.04
C GLU A 95 -5.26 -1.92 6.79
N VAL A 96 -6.26 -2.82 6.82
CA VAL A 96 -6.53 -3.75 5.72
C VAL A 96 -7.83 -3.39 5.03
N MET A 97 -7.80 -3.18 3.72
CA MET A 97 -8.95 -2.73 2.93
C MET A 97 -8.87 -3.18 1.46
N SER A 98 -9.86 -2.82 0.65
CA SER A 98 -9.80 -3.00 -0.80
C SER A 98 -8.79 -2.03 -1.45
N ASN A 99 -8.27 -2.36 -2.64
CA ASN A 99 -7.26 -1.57 -3.34
C ASN A 99 -7.74 -0.14 -3.62
N ASP A 100 -9.03 0.06 -3.94
CA ASP A 100 -9.60 1.38 -4.19
C ASP A 100 -9.61 2.26 -2.92
N ALA A 101 -10.00 1.68 -1.79
CA ALA A 101 -9.94 2.34 -0.48
C ALA A 101 -8.49 2.64 -0.07
N ALA A 102 -7.59 1.66 -0.22
CA ALA A 102 -6.18 1.80 0.13
C ALA A 102 -5.51 2.94 -0.63
N CYS A 103 -5.75 3.02 -1.94
CA CYS A 103 -5.23 4.08 -2.79
C CYS A 103 -5.78 5.47 -2.44
N ARG A 104 -7.06 5.57 -2.05
CA ARG A 104 -7.66 6.84 -1.61
C ARG A 104 -7.07 7.29 -0.27
N THR A 105 -6.95 6.36 0.69
CA THR A 105 -6.35 6.62 2.00
C THR A 105 -4.90 7.05 1.85
N TRP A 106 -4.13 6.39 0.98
CA TRP A 106 -2.75 6.77 0.66
C TRP A 106 -2.64 8.25 0.26
N ASN A 107 -3.42 8.68 -0.74
CA ASN A 107 -3.37 10.06 -1.23
C ASN A 107 -3.70 11.10 -0.16
N VAL A 108 -4.53 10.75 0.83
CA VAL A 108 -4.83 11.61 1.99
C VAL A 108 -3.63 11.62 2.94
N LEU A 109 -3.13 10.44 3.36
CA LEU A 109 -2.04 10.35 4.32
C LEU A 109 -0.70 10.83 3.78
N THR A 110 -0.47 10.82 2.47
CA THR A 110 0.74 11.43 1.88
C THR A 110 0.82 12.95 2.04
N THR A 111 -0.27 13.60 2.46
CA THR A 111 -0.26 15.02 2.84
C THR A 111 0.10 15.24 4.31
N GLU A 112 0.20 14.17 5.09
CA GLU A 112 0.59 14.17 6.50
C GLU A 112 2.06 13.73 6.62
N GLU A 113 2.84 14.33 7.52
CA GLU A 113 4.25 13.98 7.77
C GLU A 113 4.38 12.66 8.56
N ARG A 114 3.73 11.59 8.09
CA ARG A 114 3.73 10.28 8.75
C ARG A 114 4.46 9.25 7.90
N ALA A 115 5.23 8.38 8.56
CA ALA A 115 5.88 7.27 7.88
C ALA A 115 4.85 6.20 7.49
N VAL A 116 4.24 6.33 6.32
CA VAL A 116 3.23 5.40 5.80
C VAL A 116 3.80 4.55 4.67
N VAL A 117 3.46 3.27 4.68
CA VAL A 117 3.69 2.35 3.56
C VAL A 117 2.34 1.92 2.99
N LEU A 118 2.16 2.08 1.69
CA LEU A 118 1.08 1.46 0.94
C LEU A 118 1.59 0.14 0.35
N ALA A 119 0.89 -0.95 0.61
CA ALA A 119 1.13 -2.26 0.00
C ALA A 119 -0.14 -2.72 -0.73
N ILE A 120 -0.03 -3.07 -2.01
CA ILE A 120 -1.14 -3.50 -2.85
C ILE A 120 -0.89 -4.93 -3.31
N ILE A 121 -1.87 -5.78 -3.08
CA ILE A 121 -1.93 -7.13 -3.65
C ILE A 121 -2.85 -7.10 -4.87
N PHE A 122 -2.33 -7.52 -6.01
CA PHE A 122 -3.15 -7.92 -7.15
C PHE A 122 -3.40 -9.42 -7.04
N ALA A 123 -4.67 -9.84 -7.12
CA ALA A 123 -4.97 -11.25 -7.27
C ALA A 123 -4.44 -11.69 -8.64
N ASN A 124 -3.32 -12.42 -8.66
CA ASN A 124 -2.82 -12.96 -9.90
C ASN A 124 -3.85 -13.99 -10.39
N GLN A 125 -4.46 -13.76 -11.56
CA GLN A 125 -5.28 -14.77 -12.20
C GLN A 125 -4.31 -15.87 -12.65
N ALA A 126 -4.25 -16.95 -11.88
CA ALA A 126 -3.58 -18.19 -12.29
C ALA A 126 -4.29 -18.80 -13.49
#